data_AF-A0A7J9Q1A8-F1
#
_entry.id   AF-A0A7J9Q1A8-F1
#
_cell.length_a   1.000
_cell.length_b   1.000
_cell.length_c   1.000
_cell.angle_alpha   90.00
_cell.angle_beta   90.00
_cell.angle_gamma   90.00
#
_symmetry.space_group_name_H-M   'P 1'
#
loop_
_entity.id
_entity.type
_entity.pdbx_description
1 polymer ?
#
loop_
_entity_poly.entity_id
_entity_poly.type
_entity_poly.pdbx_seq_one_letter_code
_entity_poly.pdbx_strand_id
1 'polypeptide(L)'
;MGYGNILNLKEPIDSRDGKLTLMALLMMLYVIALFFSIAVHEVLGHGLFTVLLGGDFYAFYLAPGSGYASLWLPQTMSHTDIGLVYMAGILVQLVIGTFTLLLVLPRIKTFIPKLFTLMFCVCMLVHSSLYLVMGYYYDAGDTKYAVTVLGIQPDLFMVAGIILTGTFVLLLSSAALKSMGEYMDLDDDKVRSWTLLLFWSPSLVLNGLLAFAYSLSLPRDELAYPFINSALLLLFIGVALALVPMFSEPLKKKDYSISMKSVFSVVLCFALLLAGWAGIFGLSRETAHGVLIHDPPIQTEVYYSDYSIGNAEFTVFTNGTVRADIILRNYMDAPSPLDNRIYHSFDNRPDWDRYVARSRNIMITMFDLPRSVGENLSFSTDFGIARAKGVEDELGRKCTTYLRMDDAGTRQYYVSPGEQTYQPGMGITISDYTLRFADPWFSQRRYLDEVRVTWESGLEEVEILAWNDLNTDISYNRGNILDNTIGWKNINYEGSPSDYKITFKII
;
A
#
# COMPACT_ATOMS: atom_id res chain seq x y z
N MET A 1 39.02 20.47 -28.14
CA MET A 1 38.19 19.90 -29.22
C MET A 1 36.79 20.48 -29.11
N GLY A 2 36.19 20.98 -30.19
CA GLY A 2 34.80 21.47 -30.13
C GLY A 2 33.79 20.34 -29.98
N TYR A 3 32.64 20.59 -29.33
CA TYR A 3 31.57 19.61 -29.08
C TYR A 3 31.13 18.83 -30.34
N GLY A 4 31.17 19.46 -31.52
CA GLY A 4 30.85 18.82 -32.80
C GLY A 4 31.80 17.69 -33.21
N ASN A 5 33.05 17.71 -32.76
CA ASN A 5 34.03 16.65 -33.09
C ASN A 5 33.82 15.38 -32.25
N ILE A 6 33.30 15.50 -31.03
CA ILE A 6 33.05 14.36 -30.13
C ILE A 6 31.88 13.51 -30.63
N LEU A 7 30.81 14.15 -31.15
CA LEU A 7 29.63 13.45 -31.66
C LEU A 7 29.88 12.67 -32.96
N ASN A 8 31.00 12.92 -33.64
CA ASN A 8 31.40 12.23 -34.86
C ASN A 8 32.39 11.09 -34.61
N LEU A 9 32.83 10.88 -33.36
CA LEU A 9 33.65 9.74 -32.99
C LEU A 9 32.86 8.44 -33.19
N LYS A 10 33.58 7.43 -33.70
CA LYS A 10 33.09 6.09 -33.98
C LYS A 10 34.06 5.13 -33.33
N GLU A 11 33.63 4.51 -32.24
CA GLU A 11 34.44 3.49 -31.58
C GLU A 11 34.07 2.10 -32.09
N PRO A 12 35.04 1.29 -32.54
CA PRO A 12 34.80 -0.12 -32.85
C PRO A 12 34.30 -0.85 -31.61
N ILE A 13 33.22 -1.60 -31.75
CA ILE A 13 32.61 -2.35 -30.63
C ILE A 13 33.54 -3.39 -30.01
N ASP A 14 34.46 -3.94 -30.80
CA ASP A 14 35.44 -4.96 -30.37
C ASP A 14 36.58 -4.38 -29.51
N SER A 15 36.75 -3.05 -29.53
CA SER A 15 37.75 -2.36 -28.70
C SER A 15 37.41 -2.39 -27.22
N ARG A 16 38.39 -2.11 -26.34
CA ARG A 16 38.16 -2.01 -24.90
C ARG A 16 37.11 -0.94 -24.57
N ASP A 17 37.25 0.24 -25.15
CA ASP A 17 36.36 1.39 -24.90
C ASP A 17 34.97 1.15 -25.51
N GLY A 18 34.90 0.48 -26.67
CA GLY A 18 33.65 0.02 -27.27
C GLY A 18 32.88 -0.97 -26.37
N LYS A 19 33.56 -1.92 -25.74
CA LYS A 19 32.95 -2.88 -24.79
C LYS A 19 32.45 -2.19 -23.52
N LEU A 20 33.22 -1.24 -22.97
CA LEU A 20 32.79 -0.43 -21.83
C LEU A 20 31.57 0.45 -22.19
N THR A 21 31.56 1.03 -23.39
CA THR A 21 30.42 1.78 -23.90
C THR A 21 29.20 0.89 -24.05
N LEU A 22 29.36 -0.32 -24.58
CA LEU A 22 28.28 -1.30 -24.70
C LEU A 22 27.72 -1.69 -23.32
N MET A 23 28.58 -1.96 -22.34
CA MET A 23 28.18 -2.21 -20.96
C MET A 23 27.31 -1.08 -20.41
N ALA A 24 27.78 0.16 -20.51
CA ALA A 24 27.06 1.33 -20.02
C ALA A 24 25.72 1.52 -20.74
N LEU A 25 25.68 1.28 -22.06
CA LEU A 25 24.44 1.32 -22.84
C LEU A 25 23.46 0.24 -22.38
N LEU A 26 23.90 -1.00 -22.19
CA LEU A 26 23.04 -2.08 -21.70
C LEU A 26 22.44 -1.73 -20.34
N MET A 27 23.24 -1.21 -19.41
CA MET A 27 22.76 -0.74 -18.10
C MET A 27 21.67 0.34 -18.23
N MET A 28 21.92 1.39 -19.01
CA MET A 28 20.96 2.49 -19.18
C MET A 28 19.68 2.02 -19.88
N LEU A 29 19.81 1.24 -20.95
CA LEU A 29 18.67 0.70 -21.70
C LEU A 29 17.85 -0.27 -20.85
N TYR A 30 18.51 -1.05 -19.99
CA TYR A 30 17.84 -1.93 -19.03
C TYR A 30 17.02 -1.16 -18.01
N VAL A 31 17.55 -0.07 -17.43
CA VAL A 31 16.78 0.77 -16.49
C VAL A 31 15.59 1.45 -17.20
N ILE A 32 15.79 1.94 -18.42
CA ILE A 32 14.69 2.50 -19.23
C ILE A 32 13.63 1.42 -19.49
N ALA A 33 14.04 0.23 -19.91
CA ALA A 33 13.16 -0.90 -20.15
C ALA A 33 12.38 -1.32 -18.89
N LEU A 34 13.05 -1.35 -17.73
CA LEU A 34 12.43 -1.70 -16.45
C LEU A 34 11.31 -0.73 -16.08
N PHE A 35 11.52 0.57 -16.28
CA PHE A 35 10.50 1.60 -16.04
C PHE A 35 9.26 1.40 -16.93
N PHE A 36 9.46 1.15 -18.23
CA PHE A 36 8.35 0.84 -19.14
C PHE A 36 7.66 -0.48 -18.78
N SER A 37 8.41 -1.49 -18.39
CA SER A 37 7.88 -2.80 -17.99
C SER A 37 6.92 -2.65 -16.80
N ILE A 38 7.26 -1.81 -15.83
CA ILE A 38 6.43 -1.55 -14.64
C ILE A 38 5.21 -0.73 -15.01
N ALA A 39 5.34 0.29 -15.86
CA ALA A 39 4.19 1.01 -16.39
C ALA A 39 3.19 0.06 -17.08
N VAL A 40 3.69 -0.91 -17.86
CA VAL A 40 2.85 -1.93 -18.47
C VAL A 40 2.21 -2.85 -17.42
N HIS A 41 2.93 -3.23 -16.37
CA HIS A 41 2.43 -4.08 -15.28
C HIS A 41 1.28 -3.40 -14.52
N GLU A 42 1.53 -2.20 -13.99
CA GLU A 42 0.60 -1.49 -13.11
C GLU A 42 -0.59 -0.93 -13.88
N VAL A 43 -0.33 -0.25 -15.01
CA VAL A 43 -1.36 0.52 -15.72
C VAL A 43 -2.12 -0.35 -16.72
N LEU A 44 -1.41 -1.07 -17.59
CA LEU A 44 -2.07 -1.90 -18.61
C LEU A 44 -2.47 -3.28 -18.09
N GLY A 45 -1.76 -3.80 -17.08
CA GLY A 45 -2.14 -5.01 -16.37
C GLY A 45 -3.25 -4.72 -15.39
N HIS A 46 -2.89 -4.35 -14.16
CA HIS A 46 -3.85 -4.18 -13.07
C HIS A 46 -4.90 -3.11 -13.36
N GLY A 47 -4.49 -1.91 -13.76
CA GLY A 47 -5.39 -0.78 -13.98
C GLY A 47 -6.46 -1.07 -15.03
N LEU A 48 -6.05 -1.46 -16.24
CA LEU A 48 -6.98 -1.77 -17.33
C LEU A 48 -7.90 -2.95 -16.99
N PHE A 49 -7.38 -4.06 -16.45
CA PHE A 49 -8.22 -5.22 -16.12
C PHE A 49 -9.20 -4.91 -14.99
N THR A 50 -8.81 -4.11 -14.01
CA THR A 50 -9.71 -3.64 -12.95
C THR A 50 -10.90 -2.89 -13.55
N VAL A 51 -10.64 -1.93 -14.44
CA VAL A 51 -11.71 -1.16 -15.11
C VAL A 51 -12.58 -2.06 -15.99
N LEU A 52 -11.98 -2.98 -16.77
CA LEU A 52 -12.73 -3.89 -17.65
C LEU A 52 -13.66 -4.86 -16.89
N LEU A 53 -13.28 -5.22 -15.66
CA LEU A 53 -14.07 -6.12 -14.81
C LEU A 53 -15.03 -5.37 -13.87
N GLY A 54 -15.14 -4.04 -14.02
CA GLY A 54 -16.10 -3.21 -13.28
C GLY A 54 -15.61 -2.75 -11.90
N GLY A 55 -14.31 -2.84 -11.63
CA GLY A 55 -13.67 -2.17 -10.51
C GLY A 55 -13.22 -0.76 -10.86
N ASP A 56 -12.45 -0.16 -9.95
CA ASP A 56 -11.95 1.20 -10.10
C ASP A 56 -10.43 1.31 -9.95
N PHE A 57 -9.79 2.07 -10.84
CA PHE A 57 -8.35 2.30 -10.88
C PHE A 57 -8.09 3.78 -10.71
N TYR A 58 -7.79 4.20 -9.47
CA TYR A 58 -7.80 5.62 -9.11
C TYR A 58 -6.41 6.21 -8.91
N ALA A 59 -5.38 5.40 -8.65
CA ALA A 59 -4.01 5.93 -8.54
C ALA A 59 -2.94 4.90 -8.89
N PHE A 60 -1.74 5.37 -9.19
CA PHE A 60 -0.58 4.51 -9.38
C PHE A 60 0.74 5.22 -9.08
N TYR A 61 1.77 4.42 -8.81
CA TYR A 61 3.16 4.85 -8.64
C TYR A 61 4.08 3.97 -9.48
N LEU A 62 5.08 4.59 -10.12
CA LEU A 62 6.06 3.92 -10.97
C LEU A 62 7.47 4.29 -10.51
N ALA A 63 8.31 3.28 -10.33
CA ALA A 63 9.74 3.42 -10.11
C ALA A 63 10.53 2.37 -10.90
N PRO A 64 11.84 2.56 -11.13
CA PRO A 64 12.69 1.50 -11.64
C PRO A 64 12.78 0.34 -10.63
N GLY A 65 12.17 -0.79 -10.97
CA GLY A 65 12.21 -2.02 -10.18
C GLY A 65 11.09 -2.18 -9.15
N SER A 66 10.21 -1.19 -8.98
CA SER A 66 9.03 -1.28 -8.11
C SER A 66 7.90 -0.39 -8.64
N GLY A 67 6.66 -0.77 -8.35
CA GLY A 67 5.46 0.01 -8.67
C GLY A 67 4.31 -0.47 -7.80
N TYR A 68 3.23 0.30 -7.80
CA TYR A 68 1.95 -0.19 -7.29
C TYR A 68 0.79 0.53 -7.98
N ALA A 69 -0.30 -0.19 -8.15
CA ALA A 69 -1.60 0.34 -8.54
C ALA A 69 -2.54 0.37 -7.32
N SER A 70 -3.26 1.48 -7.17
CA SER A 70 -4.31 1.62 -6.16
C SER A 70 -5.66 1.35 -6.82
N LEU A 71 -6.29 0.28 -6.36
CA LEU A 71 -7.45 -0.35 -6.99
C LEU A 71 -8.60 -0.45 -5.98
N TRP A 72 -9.82 -0.43 -6.48
CA TRP A 72 -11.01 -0.84 -5.75
C TRP A 72 -11.70 -1.97 -6.50
N LEU A 73 -11.94 -3.08 -5.80
CA LEU A 73 -12.64 -4.23 -6.34
C LEU A 73 -13.99 -4.36 -5.63
N PRO A 74 -15.12 -4.28 -6.36
CA PRO A 74 -16.45 -4.44 -5.79
C PRO A 74 -16.59 -5.80 -5.07
N GLN A 75 -17.30 -5.82 -3.95
CA GLN A 75 -17.58 -7.07 -3.22
C GLN A 75 -18.42 -8.07 -4.04
N THR A 76 -19.09 -7.60 -5.08
CA THR A 76 -19.87 -8.43 -6.02
C THR A 76 -19.00 -9.12 -7.08
N MET A 77 -17.72 -8.77 -7.18
CA MET A 77 -16.80 -9.35 -8.14
C MET A 77 -16.48 -10.80 -7.77
N SER A 78 -16.42 -11.69 -8.76
CA SER A 78 -16.12 -13.09 -8.49
C SER A 78 -14.66 -13.26 -8.05
N HIS A 79 -14.36 -14.30 -7.26
CA HIS A 79 -12.98 -14.61 -6.87
C HIS A 79 -12.07 -14.84 -8.10
N THR A 80 -12.63 -15.36 -9.20
CA THR A 80 -11.89 -15.55 -10.44
C THR A 80 -11.51 -14.23 -11.09
N ASP A 81 -12.41 -13.25 -11.12
CA ASP A 81 -12.14 -11.92 -11.67
C ASP A 81 -11.11 -11.17 -10.81
N ILE A 82 -11.25 -11.24 -9.48
CA ILE A 82 -10.26 -10.67 -8.54
C ILE A 82 -8.89 -11.32 -8.75
N GLY A 83 -8.84 -12.66 -8.81
CA GLY A 83 -7.61 -13.39 -9.09
C GLY A 83 -6.99 -13.02 -10.44
N LEU A 84 -7.82 -12.77 -11.45
CA LEU A 84 -7.37 -12.30 -12.76
C LEU A 84 -6.80 -10.88 -12.70
N VAL A 85 -7.41 -9.96 -11.95
CA VAL A 85 -6.85 -8.61 -11.73
C VAL A 85 -5.47 -8.69 -11.12
N TYR A 86 -5.26 -9.51 -10.09
CA TYR A 86 -3.93 -9.71 -9.49
C TYR A 86 -2.96 -10.35 -10.48
N MET A 87 -3.38 -11.30 -11.30
CA MET A 87 -2.48 -11.90 -12.30
C MET A 87 -2.25 -11.04 -13.55
N ALA A 88 -3.06 -10.00 -13.77
CA ALA A 88 -3.08 -9.24 -15.02
C ALA A 88 -1.75 -8.60 -15.36
N GLY A 89 -1.05 -8.01 -14.38
CA GLY A 89 0.28 -7.42 -14.56
C GLY A 89 1.27 -8.42 -15.18
N ILE A 90 1.39 -9.61 -14.61
CA ILE A 90 2.27 -10.67 -15.09
C ILE A 90 1.82 -11.16 -16.48
N LEU A 91 0.53 -11.45 -16.65
CA LEU A 91 0.01 -12.00 -17.91
C LEU A 91 0.21 -11.04 -19.08
N VAL A 92 -0.09 -9.75 -18.89
CA VAL A 92 0.10 -8.71 -19.91
C VAL A 92 1.57 -8.58 -20.28
N GLN A 93 2.48 -8.62 -19.30
CA GLN A 93 3.91 -8.60 -19.56
C GLN A 93 4.38 -9.80 -20.39
N LEU A 94 3.95 -11.01 -20.02
CA LEU A 94 4.30 -12.23 -20.77
C LEU A 94 3.79 -12.18 -22.22
N VAL A 95 2.56 -11.72 -22.43
CA VAL A 95 1.96 -11.60 -23.77
C VAL A 95 2.71 -10.57 -24.63
N ILE A 96 2.90 -9.35 -24.11
CA ILE A 96 3.58 -8.27 -24.85
C ILE A 96 5.05 -8.62 -25.07
N GLY A 97 5.72 -9.18 -24.08
CA GLY A 97 7.11 -9.62 -24.18
C GLY A 97 7.28 -10.71 -25.25
N THR A 98 6.37 -11.68 -25.30
CA THR A 98 6.42 -12.78 -26.28
C THR A 98 6.15 -12.25 -27.68
N PHE A 99 5.14 -11.39 -27.85
CA PHE A 99 4.87 -10.70 -29.10
C PHE A 99 6.07 -9.88 -29.57
N THR A 100 6.70 -9.15 -28.65
CA THR A 100 7.86 -8.32 -28.94
C THR A 100 9.06 -9.17 -29.37
N LEU A 101 9.36 -10.24 -28.65
CA LEU A 101 10.45 -11.16 -28.96
C LEU A 101 10.28 -11.84 -30.32
N LEU A 102 9.08 -12.35 -30.61
CA LEU A 102 8.85 -13.18 -31.80
C LEU A 102 8.53 -12.37 -33.05
N LEU A 103 7.82 -11.25 -32.92
CA LEU A 103 7.27 -10.52 -34.07
C LEU A 103 7.90 -9.14 -34.29
N VAL A 104 8.33 -8.46 -33.23
CA VAL A 104 8.90 -7.10 -33.32
C VAL A 104 10.41 -7.14 -33.47
N LEU A 105 11.13 -7.83 -32.57
CA LEU A 105 12.59 -7.88 -32.53
C LEU A 105 13.21 -8.27 -33.89
N PRO A 106 12.72 -9.30 -34.63
CA PRO A 106 13.31 -9.67 -35.92
C PRO A 106 13.19 -8.60 -37.00
N ARG A 107 12.28 -7.63 -36.85
CA ARG A 107 12.03 -6.56 -37.83
C ARG A 107 12.88 -5.31 -37.61
N ILE A 108 13.45 -5.16 -36.41
CA ILE A 108 14.31 -4.03 -36.09
C ILE A 108 15.66 -4.23 -36.79
N LYS A 109 16.19 -3.18 -37.45
CA LYS A 109 17.44 -3.28 -38.23
C LYS A 109 18.63 -2.56 -37.60
N THR A 110 18.36 -1.66 -36.67
CA THR A 110 19.36 -0.79 -36.03
C THR A 110 19.79 -1.33 -34.68
N PHE A 111 21.08 -1.23 -34.37
CA PHE A 111 21.70 -1.82 -33.18
C PHE A 111 21.07 -1.36 -31.85
N ILE A 112 20.97 -0.05 -31.61
CA ILE A 112 20.48 0.47 -30.32
C ILE A 112 19.01 0.10 -30.05
N PRO A 113 18.06 0.29 -30.99
CA PRO A 113 16.70 -0.23 -30.81
C PRO A 113 16.62 -1.75 -30.63
N LYS A 114 17.49 -2.55 -31.27
CA LYS A 114 17.56 -4.00 -31.01
C LYS A 114 17.97 -4.28 -29.57
N LEU A 115 19.04 -3.65 -29.09
CA LEU A 115 19.49 -3.80 -27.70
C LEU A 115 18.41 -3.39 -26.70
N PHE A 116 17.77 -2.24 -26.92
CA PHE A 116 16.65 -1.80 -26.09
C PHE A 116 15.53 -2.85 -26.08
N THR A 117 15.14 -3.36 -27.25
CA THR A 117 14.07 -4.35 -27.37
C THR A 117 14.41 -5.66 -26.67
N LEU A 118 15.67 -6.09 -26.71
CA LEU A 118 16.13 -7.25 -25.95
C LEU A 118 16.05 -6.99 -24.44
N MET A 119 16.53 -5.84 -23.96
CA MET A 119 16.42 -5.47 -22.53
C MET A 119 14.96 -5.37 -22.08
N PHE A 120 14.10 -4.81 -22.92
CA PHE A 120 12.66 -4.78 -22.70
C PHE A 120 12.07 -6.19 -22.60
N CYS A 121 12.45 -7.11 -23.49
CA CYS A 121 12.01 -8.50 -23.39
C CYS A 121 12.55 -9.20 -22.12
N VAL A 122 13.76 -8.88 -21.65
CA VAL A 122 14.26 -9.39 -20.36
C VAL A 122 13.33 -8.94 -19.23
N CYS A 123 13.00 -7.65 -19.15
CA CYS A 123 12.07 -7.12 -18.14
C CYS A 123 10.66 -7.73 -18.24
N MET A 124 10.13 -7.88 -19.45
CA MET A 124 8.75 -8.35 -19.68
C MET A 124 8.57 -9.87 -19.55
N LEU A 125 9.62 -10.65 -19.78
CA LEU A 125 9.53 -12.12 -19.81
C LEU A 125 10.19 -12.75 -18.60
N VAL A 126 11.46 -12.42 -18.35
CA VAL A 126 12.26 -13.10 -17.33
C VAL A 126 11.86 -12.62 -15.94
N HIS A 127 11.78 -11.30 -15.74
CA HIS A 127 11.39 -10.76 -14.43
C HIS A 127 9.96 -11.12 -14.07
N SER A 128 9.02 -11.04 -15.01
CA SER A 128 7.62 -11.44 -14.79
C SER A 128 7.49 -12.94 -14.48
N SER A 129 8.28 -13.80 -15.15
CA SER A 129 8.29 -15.25 -14.87
C SER A 129 8.89 -15.58 -13.51
N LEU A 130 9.98 -14.88 -13.12
CA LEU A 130 10.56 -15.01 -11.78
C LEU A 130 9.58 -14.49 -10.72
N TYR A 131 8.91 -13.37 -10.99
CA TYR A 131 7.92 -12.80 -10.09
C TYR A 131 6.69 -13.70 -9.90
N LEU A 132 6.38 -14.58 -10.87
CA LEU A 132 5.39 -15.64 -10.67
C LEU A 132 5.75 -16.58 -9.50
N VAL A 133 7.03 -16.88 -9.32
CA VAL A 133 7.54 -17.67 -8.19
C VAL A 133 7.61 -16.81 -6.93
N MET A 134 8.26 -15.66 -7.07
CA MET A 134 8.71 -14.84 -5.95
C MET A 134 7.57 -14.02 -5.34
N GLY A 135 6.61 -13.57 -6.15
CA GLY A 135 5.43 -12.81 -5.73
C GLY A 135 4.50 -13.56 -4.78
N TYR A 136 4.67 -14.88 -4.61
CA TYR A 136 3.97 -15.61 -3.55
C TYR A 136 4.56 -15.34 -2.15
N TYR A 137 5.88 -15.15 -2.08
CA TYR A 137 6.59 -14.91 -0.82
C TYR A 137 6.61 -13.44 -0.41
N TYR A 138 6.22 -12.54 -1.32
CA TYR A 138 6.14 -11.11 -1.04
C TYR A 138 4.81 -10.79 -0.36
N ASP A 139 4.84 -10.03 0.75
CA ASP A 139 3.63 -9.78 1.54
C ASP A 139 2.52 -9.06 0.77
N ALA A 140 2.93 -8.17 -0.14
CA ALA A 140 2.05 -7.47 -1.07
C ALA A 140 2.23 -7.99 -2.51
N GLY A 141 2.58 -9.26 -2.71
CA GLY A 141 2.84 -9.82 -4.03
C GLY A 141 1.60 -10.32 -4.75
N ASP A 142 1.56 -10.10 -6.05
CA ASP A 142 0.40 -10.40 -6.89
C ASP A 142 0.04 -11.88 -6.92
N THR A 143 1.04 -12.75 -7.03
CA THR A 143 0.82 -14.20 -6.97
C THR A 143 0.23 -14.61 -5.62
N LYS A 144 0.69 -14.03 -4.49
CA LYS A 144 0.17 -14.35 -3.15
C LYS A 144 -1.31 -14.02 -3.05
N TYR A 145 -1.71 -12.83 -3.49
CA TYR A 145 -3.10 -12.40 -3.48
C TYR A 145 -3.97 -13.23 -4.42
N ALA A 146 -3.50 -13.51 -5.64
CA ALA A 146 -4.21 -14.35 -6.59
C ALA A 146 -4.45 -15.77 -6.02
N VAL A 147 -3.40 -16.41 -5.49
CA VAL A 147 -3.49 -17.75 -4.88
C VAL A 147 -4.47 -17.77 -3.71
N THR A 148 -4.42 -16.74 -2.85
CA THR A 148 -5.28 -16.65 -1.66
C THR A 148 -6.74 -16.48 -2.04
N VAL A 149 -7.05 -15.60 -2.99
CA VAL A 149 -8.43 -15.37 -3.43
C VAL A 149 -9.00 -16.56 -4.19
N LEU A 150 -8.18 -17.21 -5.04
CA LEU A 150 -8.60 -18.38 -5.82
C LEU A 150 -8.70 -19.66 -4.98
N GLY A 151 -8.08 -19.70 -3.79
CA GLY A 151 -8.08 -20.88 -2.91
C GLY A 151 -7.33 -22.07 -3.51
N ILE A 152 -6.28 -21.81 -4.29
CA ILE A 152 -5.48 -22.84 -4.99
C ILE A 152 -4.10 -23.01 -4.35
N GLN A 153 -3.39 -24.08 -4.72
CA GLN A 153 -2.03 -24.30 -4.23
C GLN A 153 -1.03 -23.45 -5.03
N PRO A 154 -0.04 -22.83 -4.36
CA PRO A 154 0.95 -21.96 -5.00
C PRO A 154 1.92 -22.71 -5.93
N ASP A 155 2.10 -24.02 -5.72
CA ASP A 155 3.08 -24.86 -6.42
C ASP A 155 2.97 -24.77 -7.95
N LEU A 156 1.74 -24.67 -8.48
CA LEU A 156 1.52 -24.56 -9.92
C LEU A 156 2.12 -23.27 -10.51
N PHE A 157 1.98 -22.15 -9.80
CA PHE A 157 2.58 -20.86 -10.23
C PHE A 157 4.09 -20.89 -10.11
N MET A 158 4.62 -21.51 -9.05
CA MET A 158 6.07 -21.65 -8.87
C MET A 158 6.68 -22.51 -9.98
N VAL A 159 6.10 -23.68 -10.27
CA VAL A 159 6.57 -24.57 -11.34
C VAL A 159 6.47 -23.86 -12.70
N ALA A 160 5.34 -23.21 -12.99
CA ALA A 160 5.18 -22.44 -14.23
C ALA A 160 6.23 -21.32 -14.33
N GLY A 161 6.48 -20.58 -13.26
CA GLY A 161 7.44 -19.48 -13.23
C GLY A 161 8.87 -19.96 -13.47
N ILE A 162 9.28 -21.08 -12.85
CA ILE A 162 10.59 -21.71 -13.06
C ILE A 162 10.77 -22.16 -14.52
N ILE A 163 9.77 -22.86 -15.08
CA ILE A 163 9.81 -23.34 -16.47
C ILE A 163 9.88 -22.17 -17.46
N LEU A 164 9.03 -21.16 -17.28
CA LEU A 164 9.00 -19.97 -18.14
C LEU A 164 10.30 -19.18 -18.05
N THR A 165 10.84 -18.99 -16.83
CA THR A 165 12.13 -18.30 -16.62
C THR A 165 13.24 -19.01 -17.40
N GLY A 166 13.41 -20.32 -17.21
CA GLY A 166 14.44 -21.07 -17.92
C GLY A 166 14.27 -21.00 -19.44
N THR A 167 13.03 -21.14 -19.92
CA THR A 167 12.71 -21.05 -21.36
C THR A 167 13.08 -19.68 -21.93
N PHE A 168 12.64 -18.59 -21.30
CA PHE A 168 12.89 -17.24 -21.80
C PHE A 168 14.35 -16.82 -21.67
N VAL A 169 15.08 -17.25 -20.64
CA VAL A 169 16.52 -17.00 -20.52
C VAL A 169 17.28 -17.65 -21.68
N LEU A 170 16.94 -18.89 -22.05
CA LEU A 170 17.54 -19.56 -23.20
C LEU A 170 17.19 -18.85 -24.52
N LEU A 171 15.90 -18.56 -24.76
CA LEU A 171 15.45 -17.87 -25.98
C LEU A 171 16.08 -16.49 -26.14
N LEU A 172 16.12 -15.69 -25.07
CA LEU A 172 16.70 -14.35 -25.09
C LEU A 172 18.21 -14.40 -25.24
N SER A 173 18.90 -15.37 -24.64
CA SER A 173 20.34 -15.57 -24.84
C SER A 173 20.65 -15.90 -26.30
N SER A 174 19.89 -16.80 -26.93
CA SER A 174 20.03 -17.10 -28.36
C SER A 174 19.74 -15.87 -29.22
N ALA A 175 18.67 -15.13 -28.92
CA ALA A 175 18.32 -13.89 -29.63
C ALA A 175 19.38 -12.79 -29.46
N ALA A 176 19.98 -12.71 -28.28
CA ALA A 176 21.03 -11.76 -27.95
C ALA A 176 22.33 -12.07 -28.71
N LEU A 177 22.78 -13.34 -28.72
CA LEU A 177 23.93 -13.75 -29.55
C LEU A 177 23.69 -13.51 -31.03
N LYS A 178 22.51 -13.88 -31.54
CA LYS A 178 22.14 -13.63 -32.93
C LYS A 178 22.18 -12.13 -33.26
N SER A 179 21.62 -11.31 -32.38
CA SER A 179 21.54 -9.86 -32.61
C SER A 179 22.90 -9.18 -32.50
N MET A 180 23.74 -9.57 -31.53
CA MET A 180 25.08 -8.99 -31.35
C MET A 180 26.08 -9.53 -32.37
N GLY A 181 25.95 -10.78 -32.81
CA GLY A 181 26.77 -11.40 -33.85
C GLY A 181 26.62 -10.77 -35.23
N GLU A 182 25.57 -9.98 -35.46
CA GLU A 182 25.48 -9.13 -36.65
C GLU A 182 26.50 -7.98 -36.66
N TYR A 183 27.08 -7.64 -35.50
CA TYR A 183 27.92 -6.46 -35.28
C TYR A 183 29.27 -6.76 -34.62
N MET A 184 29.40 -7.92 -33.97
CA MET A 184 30.59 -8.37 -33.25
C MET A 184 31.09 -9.70 -33.82
N ASP A 185 32.40 -9.93 -33.74
CA ASP A 185 32.97 -11.23 -34.09
C ASP A 185 32.74 -12.22 -32.94
N LEU A 186 31.99 -13.29 -33.22
CA LEU A 186 31.57 -14.31 -32.27
C LEU A 186 32.00 -15.72 -32.71
N ASP A 187 33.15 -15.84 -33.39
CA ASP A 187 33.62 -17.12 -33.93
C ASP A 187 34.02 -18.14 -32.84
N ASP A 188 34.46 -17.66 -31.67
CA ASP A 188 34.87 -18.49 -30.52
C ASP A 188 33.76 -18.58 -29.46
N ASP A 189 33.49 -19.79 -28.98
CA ASP A 189 32.55 -20.09 -27.89
C ASP A 189 32.86 -19.26 -26.63
N LYS A 190 34.15 -19.05 -26.32
CA LYS A 190 34.56 -18.22 -25.19
C LYS A 190 34.10 -16.77 -25.37
N VAL A 191 34.18 -16.23 -26.59
CA VAL A 191 33.73 -14.87 -26.91
C VAL A 191 32.21 -14.78 -26.84
N ARG A 192 31.48 -15.81 -27.29
CA ARG A 192 30.02 -15.90 -27.12
C ARG A 192 29.60 -15.91 -25.65
N SER A 193 30.23 -16.74 -24.82
CA SER A 193 29.96 -16.77 -23.38
C SER A 193 30.25 -15.41 -22.71
N TRP A 194 31.36 -14.76 -23.05
CA TRP A 194 31.66 -13.40 -22.55
C TRP A 194 30.62 -12.37 -22.99
N THR A 195 30.15 -12.47 -24.24
CA THR A 195 29.14 -11.56 -24.79
C THR A 195 27.79 -11.77 -24.12
N LEU A 196 27.40 -13.01 -23.82
CA LEU A 196 26.23 -13.31 -23.00
C LEU A 196 26.38 -12.81 -21.56
N LEU A 197 27.55 -12.97 -20.96
CA LEU A 197 27.81 -12.44 -19.61
C LEU A 197 27.65 -10.91 -19.59
N LEU A 198 28.14 -10.23 -20.63
CA LEU A 198 27.96 -8.79 -20.80
C LEU A 198 26.48 -8.42 -20.97
N PHE A 199 25.75 -9.16 -21.79
CA PHE A 199 24.30 -8.97 -22.00
C PHE A 199 23.50 -9.11 -20.71
N TRP A 200 23.80 -10.13 -19.89
CA TRP A 200 23.11 -10.41 -18.64
C TRP A 200 23.59 -9.57 -17.46
N SER A 201 24.72 -8.88 -17.61
CA SER A 201 25.33 -8.12 -16.53
C SER A 201 24.42 -7.05 -15.90
N PRO A 202 23.50 -6.35 -16.61
CA PRO A 202 22.59 -5.41 -15.95
C PRO A 202 21.67 -6.10 -14.96
N SER A 203 21.06 -7.21 -15.35
CA SER A 203 20.22 -8.02 -14.46
C SER A 203 21.03 -8.56 -13.28
N LEU A 204 22.24 -9.08 -13.52
CA LEU A 204 23.10 -9.61 -12.44
C LEU A 204 23.51 -8.54 -11.44
N VAL A 205 23.99 -7.38 -11.92
CA VAL A 205 24.45 -6.29 -11.07
C VAL A 205 23.28 -5.71 -10.28
N LEU A 206 22.15 -5.41 -10.93
CA LEU A 206 21.01 -4.80 -10.24
C LEU A 206 20.34 -5.76 -9.26
N ASN A 207 20.12 -7.03 -9.62
CA ASN A 207 19.53 -7.99 -8.68
C ASN A 207 20.51 -8.31 -7.54
N GLY A 208 21.81 -8.42 -7.81
CA GLY A 208 22.81 -8.63 -6.77
C GLY A 208 22.93 -7.45 -5.81
N LEU A 209 22.95 -6.21 -6.32
CA LEU A 209 22.99 -4.99 -5.51
C LEU A 209 21.70 -4.83 -4.69
N LEU A 210 20.53 -5.07 -5.30
CA LEU A 210 19.26 -5.01 -4.60
C LEU A 210 19.18 -6.10 -3.54
N ALA A 211 19.56 -7.34 -3.85
CA ALA A 211 19.59 -8.42 -2.88
C ALA A 211 20.51 -8.10 -1.69
N PHE A 212 21.67 -7.51 -1.96
CA PHE A 212 22.58 -7.04 -0.91
C PHE A 212 21.96 -5.90 -0.10
N ALA A 213 21.40 -4.88 -0.74
CA ALA A 213 20.76 -3.76 -0.05
C ALA A 213 19.59 -4.20 0.83
N TYR A 214 18.70 -5.05 0.30
CA TYR A 214 17.61 -5.64 1.05
C TYR A 214 18.09 -6.53 2.19
N SER A 215 19.25 -7.19 2.04
CA SER A 215 19.81 -7.99 3.12
C SER A 215 20.19 -7.19 4.37
N LEU A 216 20.34 -5.88 4.22
CA LEU A 216 20.67 -4.96 5.32
C LEU A 216 19.41 -4.37 5.98
N SER A 217 18.24 -4.43 5.33
CA SER A 217 17.03 -3.74 5.79
C SER A 217 15.84 -4.67 6.08
N LEU A 218 15.78 -5.86 5.47
CA LEU A 218 14.64 -6.76 5.62
C LEU A 218 14.73 -7.66 6.87
N PRO A 219 13.59 -7.99 7.49
CA PRO A 219 13.48 -9.05 8.48
C PRO A 219 14.07 -10.38 8.00
N ARG A 220 14.59 -11.22 8.92
CA ARG A 220 15.32 -12.46 8.57
C ARG A 220 14.49 -13.45 7.76
N ASP A 221 13.19 -13.47 7.98
CA ASP A 221 12.20 -14.28 7.29
C ASP A 221 11.98 -13.83 5.82
N GLU A 222 12.19 -12.56 5.52
CA GLU A 222 12.12 -12.02 4.15
C GLU A 222 13.44 -12.14 3.39
N LEU A 223 14.57 -12.39 4.06
CA LEU A 223 15.88 -12.53 3.40
C LEU A 223 15.96 -13.69 2.42
N ALA A 224 15.19 -14.77 2.62
CA ALA A 224 15.18 -15.90 1.69
C ALA A 224 14.76 -15.46 0.28
N TYR A 225 13.91 -14.43 0.17
CA TYR A 225 13.38 -13.92 -1.08
C TYR A 225 14.46 -13.43 -2.06
N PRO A 226 15.25 -12.38 -1.74
CA PRO A 226 16.24 -11.85 -2.68
C PRO A 226 17.32 -12.89 -3.03
N PHE A 227 17.64 -13.80 -2.11
CA PHE A 227 18.62 -14.87 -2.35
C PHE A 227 18.09 -15.94 -3.31
N ILE A 228 16.86 -16.44 -3.13
CA ILE A 228 16.27 -17.43 -4.05
C ILE A 228 16.13 -16.84 -5.44
N ASN A 229 15.65 -15.60 -5.56
CA ASN A 229 15.54 -14.91 -6.85
C ASN A 229 16.91 -14.81 -7.55
N SER A 230 17.93 -14.33 -6.83
CA SER A 230 19.29 -14.22 -7.36
C SER A 230 19.87 -15.59 -7.74
N ALA A 231 19.63 -16.62 -6.92
CA ALA A 231 20.11 -17.98 -7.17
C ALA A 231 19.47 -18.60 -8.42
N LEU A 232 18.14 -18.46 -8.59
CA LEU A 232 17.44 -18.94 -9.79
C LEU A 232 17.92 -18.22 -11.05
N LEU A 233 18.05 -16.89 -10.99
CA LEU A 233 18.56 -16.11 -12.11
C LEU A 233 19.99 -16.51 -12.49
N LEU A 234 20.89 -16.66 -11.51
CA LEU A 234 22.26 -17.13 -11.70
C LEU A 234 22.30 -18.55 -12.28
N LEU A 235 21.44 -19.45 -11.79
CA LEU A 235 21.34 -20.82 -12.30
C LEU A 235 20.99 -20.82 -13.78
N PHE A 236 19.90 -20.14 -14.18
CA PHE A 236 19.46 -20.14 -15.56
C PHE A 236 20.40 -19.40 -16.50
N ILE A 237 21.01 -18.29 -16.05
CA ILE A 237 22.06 -17.62 -16.83
C ILE A 237 23.28 -18.53 -16.97
N GLY A 238 23.69 -19.24 -15.91
CA GLY A 238 24.78 -20.21 -15.97
C GLY A 238 24.51 -21.33 -16.96
N VAL A 239 23.29 -21.87 -16.98
CA VAL A 239 22.83 -22.86 -17.96
C VAL A 239 22.88 -22.26 -19.37
N ALA A 240 22.42 -21.03 -19.59
CA ALA A 240 22.48 -20.39 -20.90
C ALA A 240 23.92 -20.13 -21.36
N LEU A 241 24.81 -19.69 -20.47
CA LEU A 241 26.23 -19.47 -20.74
C LEU A 241 26.95 -20.75 -21.17
N ALA A 242 26.53 -21.90 -20.62
CA ALA A 242 27.07 -23.20 -20.96
C ALA A 242 26.48 -23.77 -22.26
N LEU A 243 25.16 -23.69 -22.44
CA LEU A 243 24.48 -24.39 -23.54
C LEU A 243 24.35 -23.55 -24.81
N VAL A 244 23.97 -22.27 -24.71
CA VAL A 244 23.59 -21.46 -25.88
C VAL A 244 24.74 -21.24 -26.87
N PRO A 245 26.00 -21.00 -26.44
CA PRO A 245 27.13 -20.90 -27.36
C PRO A 245 27.31 -22.15 -28.23
N MET A 246 27.10 -23.34 -27.67
CA MET A 246 27.29 -24.64 -28.35
C MET A 246 26.29 -24.86 -29.49
N PHE A 247 25.09 -24.29 -29.38
CA PHE A 247 24.01 -24.46 -30.35
C PHE A 247 23.82 -23.25 -31.28
N SER A 248 24.61 -22.18 -31.10
CA SER A 248 24.49 -20.97 -31.91
C SER A 248 25.39 -21.07 -33.14
N GLU A 249 24.82 -20.82 -34.32
CA GLU A 249 25.61 -20.77 -35.56
C GLU A 249 26.44 -19.47 -35.60
N PRO A 250 27.70 -19.54 -36.07
CA PRO A 250 28.52 -18.35 -36.30
C PRO A 250 27.87 -17.49 -37.39
N LEU A 251 27.70 -16.19 -37.11
CA LEU A 251 27.14 -15.22 -38.06
C LEU A 251 28.25 -14.41 -38.71
N LYS A 252 28.05 -14.09 -40.00
CA LYS A 252 29.00 -13.24 -40.74
C LYS A 252 28.98 -11.81 -40.21
N LYS A 253 30.16 -11.35 -39.82
CA LYS A 253 30.46 -10.00 -39.32
C LYS A 253 30.01 -8.90 -40.29
N LYS A 254 29.48 -7.82 -39.72
CA LYS A 254 29.50 -6.48 -40.34
C LYS A 254 30.37 -5.58 -39.48
N ASP A 255 31.27 -4.82 -40.11
CA ASP A 255 32.04 -3.81 -39.38
C ASP A 255 31.09 -2.74 -38.83
N TYR A 256 30.96 -2.71 -37.51
CA TYR A 256 30.09 -1.79 -36.81
C TYR A 256 30.86 -0.94 -35.80
N SER A 257 30.52 0.34 -35.78
CA SER A 257 31.01 1.29 -34.78
C SER A 257 29.83 1.95 -34.10
N ILE A 258 29.92 2.09 -32.79
CA ILE A 258 28.86 2.71 -32.00
C ILE A 258 28.88 4.21 -32.29
N SER A 259 27.74 4.76 -32.74
CA SER A 259 27.61 6.19 -32.98
C SER A 259 27.42 6.94 -31.67
N MET A 260 28.30 7.91 -31.39
CA MET A 260 28.19 8.77 -30.20
C MET A 260 26.88 9.57 -30.16
N LYS A 261 26.25 9.86 -31.31
CA LYS A 261 24.91 10.48 -31.35
C LYS A 261 23.85 9.58 -30.73
N SER A 262 23.92 8.27 -31.00
CA SER A 262 23.00 7.29 -30.42
C SER A 262 23.25 7.12 -28.92
N VAL A 263 24.53 7.08 -28.51
CA VAL A 263 24.91 7.07 -27.08
C VAL A 263 24.33 8.28 -26.37
N PHE A 264 24.54 9.48 -26.90
CA PHE A 264 24.01 10.71 -26.31
C PHE A 264 22.48 10.69 -26.21
N SER A 265 21.78 10.14 -27.21
CA SER A 265 20.32 10.01 -27.18
C SER A 265 19.85 9.09 -26.05
N VAL A 266 20.55 7.97 -25.81
CA VAL A 266 20.26 7.06 -24.69
C VAL A 266 20.54 7.75 -23.36
N VAL A 267 21.67 8.45 -23.22
CA VAL A 267 22.02 9.20 -22.01
C VAL A 267 20.98 10.27 -21.70
N LEU A 268 20.54 11.02 -22.70
CA LEU A 268 19.50 12.03 -22.54
C LEU A 268 18.17 11.41 -22.12
N CYS A 269 17.74 10.32 -22.79
CA CYS A 269 16.52 9.60 -22.43
C CYS A 269 16.58 9.07 -20.99
N PHE A 270 17.69 8.45 -20.61
CA PHE A 270 17.94 7.97 -19.25
C PHE A 270 17.89 9.11 -18.22
N ALA A 271 18.56 10.24 -18.50
CA ALA A 271 18.56 11.40 -17.60
C ALA A 271 17.16 12.01 -17.42
N LEU A 272 16.39 12.15 -18.52
CA LEU A 272 15.01 12.64 -18.46
C LEU A 272 14.11 11.69 -17.69
N LEU A 273 14.30 10.38 -17.85
CA LEU A 273 13.55 9.37 -17.11
C LEU A 273 13.88 9.41 -15.62
N LEU A 274 15.16 9.51 -15.24
CA LEU A 274 15.55 9.66 -13.84
C LEU A 274 15.00 10.95 -13.22
N ALA A 275 15.04 12.06 -13.96
CA ALA A 275 14.47 13.33 -13.50
C ALA A 275 12.94 13.22 -13.34
N GLY A 276 12.25 12.59 -14.29
CA GLY A 276 10.81 12.32 -14.21
C GLY A 276 10.46 11.40 -13.04
N TRP A 277 11.21 10.32 -12.84
CA TRP A 277 11.03 9.42 -11.70
C TRP A 277 11.23 10.15 -10.37
N ALA A 278 12.38 10.80 -10.16
CA ALA A 278 12.68 11.48 -8.91
C ALA A 278 11.73 12.66 -8.64
N GLY A 279 11.35 13.43 -9.66
CA GLY A 279 10.53 14.63 -9.52
C GLY A 279 9.03 14.40 -9.52
N ILE A 280 8.51 13.51 -10.38
CA ILE A 280 7.06 13.27 -10.53
C ILE A 280 6.60 12.12 -9.65
N PHE A 281 7.38 11.04 -9.59
CA PHE A 281 6.95 9.83 -8.87
C PHE A 281 7.50 9.80 -7.45
N GLY A 282 8.73 10.23 -7.21
CA GLY A 282 9.44 10.06 -5.93
C GLY A 282 10.35 8.83 -5.95
N LEU A 283 11.43 8.88 -5.17
CA LEU A 283 12.51 7.88 -5.20
C LEU A 283 12.16 6.54 -4.56
N SER A 284 11.14 6.52 -3.69
CA SER A 284 10.73 5.34 -2.96
C SER A 284 9.21 5.34 -2.74
N ARG A 285 8.69 4.21 -2.25
CA ARG A 285 7.27 4.08 -1.88
C ARG A 285 6.87 5.10 -0.80
N GLU A 286 7.73 5.34 0.18
CA GLU A 286 7.49 6.28 1.27
C GLU A 286 7.49 7.74 0.80
N THR A 287 8.18 8.03 -0.31
CA THR A 287 8.25 9.37 -0.92
C THR A 287 7.43 9.48 -2.19
N ALA A 288 6.51 8.53 -2.43
CA ALA A 288 5.73 8.44 -3.64
C ALA A 288 4.77 9.64 -3.78
N HIS A 289 4.95 10.46 -4.81
CA HIS A 289 4.02 11.52 -5.23
C HIS A 289 2.96 10.98 -6.21
N GLY A 290 3.35 9.96 -6.99
CA GLY A 290 2.49 9.17 -7.86
C GLY A 290 1.56 9.95 -8.78
N VAL A 291 0.57 9.26 -9.33
CA VAL A 291 -0.49 9.86 -10.14
C VAL A 291 -1.83 9.44 -9.54
N LEU A 292 -2.60 10.42 -9.06
CA LEU A 292 -4.02 10.28 -8.74
C LEU A 292 -4.81 10.58 -10.01
N ILE A 293 -5.51 9.59 -10.54
CA ILE A 293 -6.30 9.68 -11.77
C ILE A 293 -7.62 10.41 -11.50
N HIS A 294 -8.29 10.01 -10.43
CA HIS A 294 -9.48 10.66 -9.87
C HIS A 294 -9.64 10.27 -8.40
N ASP A 295 -10.61 10.89 -7.73
CA ASP A 295 -10.94 10.54 -6.35
C ASP A 295 -11.39 9.07 -6.26
N PRO A 296 -10.86 8.27 -5.32
CA PRO A 296 -11.22 6.87 -5.16
C PRO A 296 -12.68 6.70 -4.70
N PRO A 297 -13.31 5.54 -4.90
CA PRO A 297 -14.65 5.25 -4.37
C PRO A 297 -14.70 5.43 -2.85
N ILE A 298 -15.81 5.91 -2.30
CA ILE A 298 -15.95 6.14 -0.86
C ILE A 298 -15.68 4.86 -0.04
N GLN A 299 -16.01 3.70 -0.61
CA GLN A 299 -15.83 2.38 -0.01
C GLN A 299 -14.36 2.01 0.20
N THR A 300 -13.40 2.62 -0.51
CA THR A 300 -11.97 2.35 -0.27
C THR A 300 -11.44 3.05 0.97
N GLU A 301 -12.20 3.98 1.55
CA GLU A 301 -11.78 4.70 2.74
C GLU A 301 -11.27 3.74 3.82
N VAL A 302 -11.87 2.55 3.96
CA VAL A 302 -11.41 1.47 4.87
C VAL A 302 -9.94 1.11 4.81
N TYR A 303 -9.30 1.21 3.65
CA TYR A 303 -7.90 0.86 3.49
C TYR A 303 -6.97 2.01 3.89
N TYR A 304 -7.45 3.25 3.79
CA TYR A 304 -6.68 4.47 4.04
C TYR A 304 -7.00 5.12 5.40
N SER A 305 -8.12 4.73 5.98
CA SER A 305 -8.54 5.12 7.31
C SER A 305 -8.43 3.93 8.24
N ASP A 306 -7.38 3.90 9.07
CA ASP A 306 -7.57 3.28 10.37
C ASP A 306 -8.23 4.33 11.26
N TYR A 307 -9.53 4.18 11.53
CA TYR A 307 -10.20 5.14 12.42
C TYR A 307 -9.54 5.01 13.79
N SER A 308 -8.73 5.99 14.17
CA SER A 308 -8.33 6.18 15.55
C SER A 308 -9.34 7.13 16.16
N ILE A 309 -9.68 6.92 17.43
CA ILE A 309 -10.56 7.88 18.09
C ILE A 309 -9.66 9.04 18.48
N GLY A 310 -10.05 10.23 18.03
CA GLY A 310 -9.48 11.42 18.63
C GLY A 310 -10.02 11.50 20.05
N ASN A 311 -11.32 11.84 20.17
CA ASN A 311 -11.91 12.19 21.46
C ASN A 311 -13.33 11.61 21.62
N ALA A 312 -13.79 11.49 22.88
CA ALA A 312 -15.21 11.36 23.22
C ALA A 312 -15.63 12.52 24.13
N GLU A 313 -16.72 13.21 23.78
CA GLU A 313 -17.25 14.32 24.58
C GLU A 313 -18.69 14.02 25.00
N PHE A 314 -18.97 14.14 26.30
CA PHE A 314 -20.28 13.91 26.89
C PHE A 314 -20.82 15.21 27.48
N THR A 315 -22.05 15.58 27.14
CA THR A 315 -22.77 16.68 27.79
C THR A 315 -23.99 16.14 28.52
N VAL A 316 -24.02 16.32 29.84
CA VAL A 316 -25.14 15.89 30.70
C VAL A 316 -26.10 17.06 30.93
N PHE A 317 -27.38 16.83 30.64
CA PHE A 317 -28.45 17.82 30.82
C PHE A 317 -29.25 17.54 32.08
N THR A 318 -29.86 18.58 32.64
CA THR A 318 -30.70 18.52 33.86
C THR A 318 -31.89 17.57 33.74
N ASN A 319 -32.32 17.23 32.53
CA ASN A 319 -33.40 16.27 32.28
C ASN A 319 -32.95 14.79 32.21
N GLY A 320 -31.69 14.50 32.58
CA GLY A 320 -31.11 13.16 32.53
C GLY A 320 -30.73 12.66 31.12
N THR A 321 -30.75 13.54 30.11
CA THR A 321 -30.24 13.25 28.77
C THR A 321 -28.74 13.46 28.73
N VAL A 322 -28.02 12.59 28.02
CA VAL A 322 -26.60 12.71 27.71
C VAL A 322 -26.45 12.84 26.22
N ARG A 323 -25.87 13.96 25.76
CA ARG A 323 -25.35 14.05 24.40
C ARG A 323 -23.96 13.45 24.38
N ALA A 324 -23.75 12.46 23.53
CA ALA A 324 -22.46 11.82 23.31
C ALA A 324 -21.95 12.15 21.91
N ASP A 325 -20.83 12.85 21.85
CA ASP A 325 -20.11 13.19 20.63
C ASP A 325 -18.87 12.30 20.52
N ILE A 326 -18.88 11.39 19.56
CA ILE A 326 -17.73 10.53 19.22
C ILE A 326 -16.97 11.19 18.06
N ILE A 327 -15.70 11.53 18.30
CA ILE A 327 -14.86 12.22 17.33
C ILE A 327 -13.83 11.22 16.80
N LEU A 328 -14.08 10.74 15.59
CA LEU A 328 -13.20 9.81 14.89
C LEU A 328 -12.26 10.59 13.97
N ARG A 329 -10.98 10.26 13.99
CA ARG A 329 -10.00 10.74 13.02
C ARG A 329 -9.55 9.59 12.15
N ASN A 330 -9.26 9.90 10.90
CA ASN A 330 -8.46 8.97 10.11
C ASN A 330 -7.01 9.13 10.56
N TYR A 331 -6.30 8.01 10.67
CA TYR A 331 -4.87 8.04 10.89
C TYR A 331 -4.22 7.04 9.95
N MET A 332 -3.18 7.51 9.27
CA MET A 332 -2.27 6.69 8.50
C MET A 332 -0.88 6.98 9.03
N ASP A 333 -0.16 5.93 9.44
CA ASP A 333 1.18 6.08 9.97
C ASP A 333 2.15 6.33 8.80
N ALA A 334 2.85 7.46 8.80
CA ALA A 334 3.80 7.89 7.77
C ALA A 334 3.30 7.73 6.30
N PRO A 335 2.19 8.40 5.90
CA PRO A 335 1.66 8.26 4.55
C PRO A 335 2.64 8.84 3.52
N SER A 336 2.77 8.17 2.37
CA SER A 336 3.44 8.77 1.21
C SER A 336 2.67 10.01 0.74
N PRO A 337 3.29 10.95 0.00
CA PRO A 337 2.56 12.08 -0.55
C PRO A 337 1.33 11.70 -1.40
N LEU A 338 1.37 10.58 -2.14
CA LEU A 338 0.24 10.05 -2.89
C LEU A 338 -0.85 9.52 -1.95
N ASP A 339 -0.47 8.71 -0.97
CA ASP A 339 -1.42 8.18 0.03
C ASP A 339 -2.07 9.31 0.81
N ASN A 340 -1.33 10.37 1.13
CA ASN A 340 -1.85 11.55 1.79
C ASN A 340 -2.89 12.29 0.94
N ARG A 341 -2.67 12.38 -0.38
CA ARG A 341 -3.67 12.95 -1.31
C ARG A 341 -4.92 12.10 -1.40
N ILE A 342 -4.76 10.78 -1.51
CA ILE A 342 -5.87 9.82 -1.52
C ILE A 342 -6.67 9.94 -0.22
N TYR A 343 -5.98 9.93 0.91
CA TYR A 343 -6.53 10.10 2.24
C TYR A 343 -7.35 11.39 2.37
N HIS A 344 -6.77 12.54 2.01
CA HIS A 344 -7.43 13.84 2.12
C HIS A 344 -8.58 14.01 1.12
N SER A 345 -8.66 13.19 0.07
CA SER A 345 -9.82 13.19 -0.83
C SER A 345 -11.12 12.77 -0.13
N PHE A 346 -11.05 12.06 1.00
CA PHE A 346 -12.23 11.66 1.78
C PHE A 346 -12.72 12.74 2.74
N ASP A 347 -11.95 13.81 2.98
CA ASP A 347 -12.28 14.82 3.99
C ASP A 347 -13.60 15.55 3.70
N ASN A 348 -14.01 15.62 2.44
CA ASN A 348 -15.28 16.22 2.03
C ASN A 348 -16.36 15.19 1.67
N ARG A 349 -16.05 13.90 1.74
CA ARG A 349 -16.93 12.78 1.32
C ARG A 349 -16.68 11.51 2.16
N PRO A 350 -16.83 11.60 3.49
CA PRO A 350 -16.57 10.50 4.41
C PRO A 350 -17.65 9.43 4.27
N ASP A 351 -17.28 8.17 4.48
CA ASP A 351 -18.21 7.04 4.56
C ASP A 351 -19.04 7.11 5.85
N TRP A 352 -20.01 8.04 5.91
CA TRP A 352 -20.78 8.34 7.11
C TRP A 352 -21.48 7.11 7.70
N ASP A 353 -21.97 6.21 6.84
CA ASP A 353 -22.61 4.97 7.30
C ASP A 353 -21.64 4.15 8.15
N ARG A 354 -20.38 4.07 7.72
CA ARG A 354 -19.32 3.39 8.45
C ARG A 354 -18.88 4.14 9.70
N TYR A 355 -18.79 5.48 9.66
CA TYR A 355 -18.54 6.30 10.86
C TYR A 355 -19.62 6.10 11.93
N VAL A 356 -20.88 6.10 11.53
CA VAL A 356 -22.03 5.89 12.41
C VAL A 356 -22.02 4.46 12.95
N ALA A 357 -21.83 3.45 12.10
CA ALA A 357 -21.76 2.06 12.54
C ALA A 357 -20.63 1.83 13.55
N ARG A 358 -19.47 2.47 13.33
CA ARG A 358 -18.36 2.43 14.27
C ARG A 358 -18.71 3.15 15.57
N SER A 359 -19.13 4.41 15.52
CA SER A 359 -19.53 5.20 16.70
C SER A 359 -20.62 4.48 17.52
N ARG A 360 -21.52 3.76 16.88
CA ARG A 360 -22.49 2.89 17.56
C ARG A 360 -21.84 1.75 18.34
N ASN A 361 -20.95 0.97 17.72
CA ASN A 361 -20.25 -0.13 18.39
C ASN A 361 -19.41 0.38 19.58
N ILE A 362 -18.83 1.57 19.41
CA ILE A 362 -18.12 2.30 20.45
C ILE A 362 -19.06 2.57 21.63
N MET A 363 -20.21 3.20 21.40
CA MET A 363 -21.20 3.51 22.44
C MET A 363 -21.73 2.24 23.13
N ILE A 364 -21.99 1.18 22.38
CA ILE A 364 -22.40 -0.13 22.93
C ILE A 364 -21.39 -0.63 23.94
N THR A 365 -20.11 -0.60 23.58
CA THR A 365 -19.04 -1.15 24.41
C THR A 365 -18.74 -0.24 25.59
N MET A 366 -18.70 1.07 25.35
CA MET A 366 -18.37 2.10 26.35
C MET A 366 -19.39 2.17 27.48
N PHE A 367 -20.68 1.97 27.18
CA PHE A 367 -21.77 2.02 28.17
C PHE A 367 -22.33 0.65 28.54
N ASP A 368 -21.68 -0.45 28.12
CA ASP A 368 -22.17 -1.83 28.30
C ASP A 368 -23.65 -2.01 27.88
N LEU A 369 -24.04 -1.37 26.77
CA LEU A 369 -25.42 -1.39 26.30
C LEU A 369 -25.76 -2.75 25.69
N PRO A 370 -26.98 -3.27 25.90
CA PRO A 370 -27.46 -4.39 25.09
C PRO A 370 -27.42 -4.03 23.60
N ARG A 371 -26.94 -4.95 22.77
CA ARG A 371 -26.81 -4.71 21.31
C ARG A 371 -28.11 -4.24 20.66
N SER A 372 -29.25 -4.76 21.11
CA SER A 372 -30.59 -4.33 20.65
C SER A 372 -30.92 -2.87 20.95
N VAL A 373 -30.35 -2.29 22.02
CA VAL A 373 -30.49 -0.86 22.35
C VAL A 373 -29.55 -0.05 21.47
N GLY A 374 -28.29 -0.46 21.41
CA GLY A 374 -27.27 0.22 20.62
C GLY A 374 -27.61 0.30 19.13
N GLU A 375 -28.17 -0.76 18.55
CA GLU A 375 -28.62 -0.80 17.16
C GLU A 375 -29.72 0.23 16.85
N ASN A 376 -30.50 0.63 17.85
CA ASN A 376 -31.56 1.64 17.72
C ASN A 376 -31.07 3.08 17.97
N LEU A 377 -29.79 3.31 18.27
CA LEU A 377 -29.24 4.66 18.43
C LEU A 377 -29.23 5.41 17.09
N SER A 378 -29.83 6.60 17.12
CA SER A 378 -29.82 7.57 16.02
C SER A 378 -28.64 8.52 16.15
N PHE A 379 -27.89 8.70 15.06
CA PHE A 379 -26.74 9.61 15.03
C PHE A 379 -27.00 10.78 14.06
N SER A 380 -26.55 11.97 14.44
CA SER A 380 -26.33 13.09 13.53
C SER A 380 -24.84 13.23 13.23
N THR A 381 -24.51 13.52 11.97
CA THR A 381 -23.13 13.65 11.49
C THR A 381 -22.84 15.10 11.14
N ASP A 382 -21.63 15.57 11.44
CA ASP A 382 -21.22 16.96 11.22
C ASP A 382 -19.76 17.03 10.78
N PHE A 383 -19.45 18.00 9.90
CA PHE A 383 -18.09 18.36 9.52
C PHE A 383 -17.63 19.51 10.40
N GLY A 384 -16.56 19.32 11.17
CA GLY A 384 -16.03 20.41 11.99
C GLY A 384 -14.56 20.26 12.33
N ILE A 385 -13.93 21.40 12.57
CA ILE A 385 -12.72 21.48 13.40
C ILE A 385 -13.15 20.99 14.78
N ALA A 386 -12.68 19.80 15.16
CA ALA A 386 -13.07 19.13 16.38
C ALA A 386 -11.81 18.60 17.03
N ARG A 387 -11.68 18.85 18.34
CA ARG A 387 -10.51 18.44 19.10
C ARG A 387 -10.31 16.92 18.95
N ALA A 388 -9.22 16.52 18.32
CA ALA A 388 -8.90 15.11 18.06
C ALA A 388 -7.55 14.67 18.65
N LYS A 389 -6.79 15.61 19.23
CA LYS A 389 -5.48 15.41 19.88
C LYS A 389 -5.26 16.29 21.13
N GLY A 390 -6.32 16.61 21.87
CA GLY A 390 -6.23 17.59 22.95
C GLY A 390 -5.91 19.03 22.50
N VAL A 391 -5.91 19.29 21.19
CA VAL A 391 -5.77 20.60 20.51
C VAL A 391 -6.94 20.74 19.53
N GLU A 392 -7.60 21.90 19.52
CA GLU A 392 -8.85 22.13 18.78
C GLU A 392 -8.69 22.11 17.26
N ASP A 393 -7.47 22.34 16.75
CA ASP A 393 -7.22 22.73 15.35
C ASP A 393 -7.09 21.57 14.33
N GLU A 394 -7.58 20.36 14.61
CA GLU A 394 -7.56 19.24 13.64
C GLU A 394 -8.98 18.91 13.11
N LEU A 395 -9.06 18.47 11.85
CA LEU A 395 -10.33 18.02 11.24
C LEU A 395 -10.72 16.66 11.83
N GLY A 396 -11.69 16.65 12.74
CA GLY A 396 -12.31 15.44 13.29
C GLY A 396 -13.68 15.21 12.69
N ARG A 397 -14.09 13.94 12.53
CA ARG A 397 -15.44 13.61 12.05
C ARG A 397 -16.29 13.24 13.25
N LYS A 398 -17.28 14.08 13.54
CA LYS A 398 -18.10 14.02 14.75
C LYS A 398 -19.40 13.28 14.47
N CYS A 399 -19.66 12.24 15.24
CA CYS A 399 -20.93 11.54 15.30
C CYS A 399 -21.59 11.81 16.66
N THR A 400 -22.75 12.46 16.64
CA THR A 400 -23.48 12.82 17.85
C THR A 400 -24.69 11.91 18.03
N THR A 401 -24.87 11.34 19.22
CA THR A 401 -26.07 10.63 19.64
C THR A 401 -26.56 11.14 20.99
N TYR A 402 -27.82 10.85 21.32
CA TYR A 402 -28.40 11.17 22.61
C TYR A 402 -28.77 9.88 23.34
N LEU A 403 -28.48 9.82 24.64
CA LEU A 403 -28.82 8.72 25.54
C LEU A 403 -29.64 9.25 26.72
N ARG A 404 -30.50 8.44 27.31
CA ARG A 404 -31.01 8.72 28.66
C ARG A 404 -30.17 7.99 29.69
N MET A 405 -29.90 8.63 30.83
CA MET A 405 -29.14 8.01 31.92
C MET A 405 -29.83 6.78 32.51
N ASP A 406 -31.15 6.70 32.42
CA ASP A 406 -31.93 5.50 32.74
C ASP A 406 -31.54 4.29 31.87
N ASP A 407 -31.10 4.53 30.63
CA ASP A 407 -30.66 3.49 29.68
C ASP A 407 -29.17 3.14 29.81
N ALA A 408 -28.36 4.03 30.41
CA ALA A 408 -26.89 3.95 30.45
C ALA A 408 -26.30 3.40 31.77
N GLY A 409 -27.13 2.97 32.73
CA GLY A 409 -26.67 2.87 34.12
C GLY A 409 -27.26 1.80 35.02
N THR A 410 -28.15 0.91 34.58
CA THR A 410 -28.66 -0.14 35.49
C THR A 410 -28.77 -1.51 34.83
N ARG A 411 -28.08 -2.50 35.41
CA ARG A 411 -28.52 -3.89 35.31
C ARG A 411 -29.95 -3.96 35.87
N GLN A 412 -30.92 -4.14 34.97
CA GLN A 412 -32.36 -4.45 35.13
C GLN A 412 -33.22 -3.28 35.68
N TYR A 413 -34.35 -2.89 35.07
CA TYR A 413 -35.40 -3.68 34.40
C TYR A 413 -36.03 -2.95 33.19
N TYR A 414 -36.31 -3.70 32.12
CA TYR A 414 -37.32 -3.30 31.12
C TYR A 414 -38.72 -3.51 31.70
N VAL A 415 -39.53 -2.46 31.74
CA VAL A 415 -40.99 -2.61 31.85
C VAL A 415 -41.55 -2.55 30.42
N SER A 416 -42.10 -3.67 29.97
CA SER A 416 -42.89 -3.73 28.73
C SER A 416 -44.10 -2.79 28.85
N PRO A 417 -44.57 -2.15 27.76
CA PRO A 417 -45.74 -1.30 27.82
C PRO A 417 -46.99 -2.18 27.98
N GLY A 418 -47.42 -2.35 29.22
CA GLY A 418 -48.62 -3.09 29.57
C GLY A 418 -48.67 -3.45 31.05
N GLU A 419 -49.39 -2.63 31.82
CA GLU A 419 -49.90 -2.88 33.17
C GLU A 419 -48.89 -3.34 34.24
N GLN A 420 -48.54 -2.45 35.17
CA GLN A 420 -48.97 -2.61 36.56
C GLN A 420 -48.79 -1.34 37.41
N THR A 421 -49.70 -1.23 38.36
CA THR A 421 -50.00 -0.15 39.29
C THR A 421 -48.82 0.34 40.12
N TYR A 422 -48.58 1.65 40.04
CA TYR A 422 -47.75 2.45 40.94
C TYR A 422 -48.26 2.33 42.38
N GLN A 423 -47.44 1.85 43.32
CA GLN A 423 -47.69 2.00 44.75
C GLN A 423 -47.07 3.32 45.23
N PRO A 424 -47.86 4.31 45.70
CA PRO A 424 -47.34 5.53 46.28
C PRO A 424 -46.91 5.23 47.73
N GLY A 425 -45.60 5.19 48.00
CA GLY A 425 -45.13 4.93 49.36
C GLY A 425 -43.62 4.82 49.61
N MET A 426 -42.78 4.80 48.57
CA MET A 426 -41.34 5.03 48.75
C MET A 426 -40.95 6.25 47.95
N GLY A 427 -40.62 7.33 48.65
CA GLY A 427 -40.01 8.50 48.05
C GLY A 427 -38.64 8.10 47.51
N ILE A 428 -38.58 7.76 46.23
CA ILE A 428 -37.35 7.88 45.47
C ILE A 428 -37.19 9.39 45.28
N THR A 429 -36.41 10.03 46.16
CA THR A 429 -35.72 11.26 45.79
C THR A 429 -34.91 10.92 44.55
N ILE A 430 -35.44 11.21 43.36
CA ILE A 430 -34.67 11.22 42.12
C ILE A 430 -33.77 12.44 42.22
N SER A 431 -32.71 12.38 43.02
CA SER A 431 -31.81 13.52 43.22
C SER A 431 -30.51 13.39 42.45
N ASP A 432 -30.07 12.16 42.16
CA ASP A 432 -28.72 11.90 41.69
C ASP A 432 -28.71 11.13 40.35
N TYR A 433 -28.00 11.66 39.36
CA TYR A 433 -27.75 11.02 38.08
C TYR A 433 -26.34 10.42 38.06
N THR A 434 -26.19 9.16 37.65
CA THR A 434 -24.86 8.54 37.50
C THR A 434 -24.53 8.26 36.03
N LEU A 435 -23.46 8.87 35.53
CA LEU A 435 -22.84 8.52 34.25
C LEU A 435 -21.73 7.49 34.51
N ARG A 436 -21.86 6.28 33.96
CA ARG A 436 -20.81 5.25 34.03
C ARG A 436 -20.40 4.82 32.63
N PHE A 437 -19.10 4.70 32.39
CA PHE A 437 -18.57 4.18 31.14
C PHE A 437 -17.19 3.53 31.32
N ALA A 438 -16.85 2.60 30.45
CA ALA A 438 -15.55 1.94 30.36
C ALA A 438 -14.74 2.47 29.17
N ASP A 439 -13.42 2.30 29.17
CA ASP A 439 -12.60 2.43 27.96
C ASP A 439 -12.75 1.17 27.10
N PRO A 440 -13.46 1.22 25.96
CA PRO A 440 -13.69 0.05 25.15
C PRO A 440 -12.48 -0.40 24.29
N TRP A 441 -11.31 0.28 24.32
CA TRP A 441 -10.20 -0.01 23.38
C TRP A 441 -8.97 -0.71 23.93
N PHE A 442 -8.91 -1.03 25.24
CA PHE A 442 -7.82 -1.88 25.77
C PHE A 442 -7.67 -3.20 24.99
N SER A 443 -8.79 -3.79 24.56
CA SER A 443 -8.80 -5.06 23.81
C SER A 443 -8.27 -4.95 22.37
N GLN A 444 -8.19 -3.74 21.79
CA GLN A 444 -7.92 -3.54 20.36
C GLN A 444 -6.56 -2.89 20.05
N ARG A 445 -5.73 -2.57 21.07
CA ARG A 445 -4.45 -1.85 20.91
C ARG A 445 -4.60 -0.50 20.16
N ARG A 446 -5.74 0.18 20.34
CA ARG A 446 -6.06 1.46 19.67
C ARG A 446 -6.17 2.57 20.70
N TYR A 447 -5.90 3.80 20.27
CA TYR A 447 -5.77 4.96 21.14
C TYR A 447 -7.07 5.79 21.18
N LEU A 448 -7.58 6.02 22.39
CA LEU A 448 -8.46 7.13 22.77
C LEU A 448 -7.58 8.24 23.38
N ASP A 449 -7.59 9.43 22.79
CA ASP A 449 -6.70 10.52 23.21
C ASP A 449 -7.26 11.29 24.42
N GLU A 450 -8.55 11.64 24.37
CA GLU A 450 -9.23 12.40 25.42
C GLU A 450 -10.69 11.97 25.61
N VAL A 451 -11.13 11.89 26.87
CA VAL A 451 -12.55 11.87 27.23
C VAL A 451 -12.88 13.15 27.98
N ARG A 452 -13.93 13.86 27.58
CA ARG A 452 -14.45 15.04 28.29
C ARG A 452 -15.89 14.82 28.72
N VAL A 453 -16.21 15.23 29.94
CA VAL A 453 -17.58 15.30 30.43
C VAL A 453 -17.87 16.73 30.86
N THR A 454 -18.91 17.32 30.29
CA THR A 454 -19.46 18.63 30.61
C THR A 454 -20.89 18.46 31.10
N TRP A 455 -21.37 19.36 31.97
CA TRP A 455 -22.74 19.30 32.47
C TRP A 455 -23.40 20.69 32.54
N GLU A 456 -24.74 20.72 32.46
CA GLU A 456 -25.55 21.93 32.53
C GLU A 456 -25.50 22.55 33.93
N SER A 457 -25.60 23.88 34.04
CA SER A 457 -25.42 24.65 35.29
C SER A 457 -26.41 24.34 36.42
N GLY A 458 -27.47 23.56 36.16
CA GLY A 458 -28.40 23.05 37.17
C GLY A 458 -27.97 21.73 37.80
N LEU A 459 -26.79 21.21 37.46
CA LEU A 459 -26.21 19.99 38.02
C LEU A 459 -24.95 20.31 38.82
N GLU A 460 -24.87 19.73 40.02
CA GLU A 460 -23.68 19.71 40.86
C GLU A 460 -22.97 18.37 40.72
N GLU A 461 -21.65 18.37 40.49
CA GLU A 461 -20.84 17.17 40.60
C GLU A 461 -20.73 16.77 42.09
N VAL A 462 -21.11 15.54 42.42
CA VAL A 462 -21.06 15.00 43.79
C VAL A 462 -19.92 14.00 43.96
N GLU A 463 -19.62 13.21 42.91
CA GLU A 463 -18.61 12.16 42.96
C GLU A 463 -17.99 11.95 41.59
N ILE A 464 -16.66 11.83 41.53
CA ILE A 464 -15.93 11.34 40.36
C ILE A 464 -15.04 10.17 40.81
N LEU A 465 -15.26 9.02 40.20
CA LEU A 465 -14.39 7.85 40.34
C LEU A 465 -13.84 7.48 38.97
N ALA A 466 -12.55 7.24 38.90
CA ALA A 466 -11.87 6.65 37.76
C ALA A 466 -10.93 5.58 38.30
N TRP A 467 -10.96 4.38 37.73
CA TRP A 467 -10.10 3.28 38.17
C TRP A 467 -9.64 2.46 36.98
N ASN A 468 -8.45 1.86 37.09
CA ASN A 468 -7.93 0.90 36.14
C ASN A 468 -7.58 -0.43 36.81
N ASP A 469 -7.45 -1.50 36.04
CA ASP A 469 -7.16 -2.85 36.56
C ASP A 469 -5.81 -2.94 37.31
N LEU A 470 -4.92 -1.95 37.13
CA LEU A 470 -3.61 -1.89 37.78
C LEU A 470 -3.61 -1.05 39.06
N ASN A 471 -4.74 -0.49 39.48
CA ASN A 471 -4.86 0.40 40.65
C ASN A 471 -3.87 1.58 40.63
N THR A 472 -3.46 2.05 39.45
CA THR A 472 -2.68 3.29 39.34
C THR A 472 -3.65 4.46 39.27
N ASP A 473 -3.40 5.52 40.05
CA ASP A 473 -4.22 6.73 40.03
C ASP A 473 -4.29 7.30 38.60
N ILE A 474 -5.45 7.19 37.95
CA ILE A 474 -5.71 7.84 36.66
C ILE A 474 -5.74 9.34 36.91
N SER A 475 -4.69 10.05 36.50
CA SER A 475 -4.64 11.50 36.67
C SER A 475 -5.65 12.17 35.73
N TYR A 476 -6.65 12.85 36.26
CA TYR A 476 -7.53 13.72 35.47
C TYR A 476 -7.00 15.15 35.47
N ASN A 477 -7.21 15.85 34.36
CA ASN A 477 -6.92 17.27 34.28
C ASN A 477 -8.23 18.04 34.37
N ARG A 478 -8.53 18.59 35.56
CA ARG A 478 -9.39 19.78 35.64
C ARG A 478 -8.58 20.93 35.03
N GLY A 479 -8.48 20.96 33.70
CA GLY A 479 -7.78 22.04 33.01
C GLY A 479 -8.48 23.38 33.29
N ASN A 480 -7.95 24.47 32.71
CA ASN A 480 -8.62 25.79 32.65
C ASN A 480 -9.90 25.77 31.79
N ILE A 481 -10.70 24.71 31.91
CA ILE A 481 -11.92 24.46 31.15
C ILE A 481 -13.06 25.05 31.99
N LEU A 482 -14.06 25.60 31.30
CA LEU A 482 -15.26 26.24 31.84
C LEU A 482 -15.80 25.56 33.11
N ASP A 483 -16.40 26.36 34.02
CA ASP A 483 -17.19 25.83 35.14
C ASP A 483 -18.12 24.72 34.60
N ASN A 484 -18.11 23.54 35.24
CA ASN A 484 -18.84 22.33 34.86
C ASN A 484 -18.21 21.43 33.78
N THR A 485 -16.88 21.24 33.76
CA THR A 485 -16.21 20.27 32.86
C THR A 485 -15.06 19.52 33.53
N ILE A 486 -14.92 18.23 33.19
CA ILE A 486 -13.77 17.38 33.50
C ILE A 486 -13.24 16.68 32.26
N GLY A 487 -11.94 16.42 32.19
CA GLY A 487 -11.36 15.59 31.14
C GLY A 487 -10.21 14.70 31.59
N TRP A 488 -10.05 13.59 30.88
CA TRP A 488 -8.95 12.64 30.99
C TRP A 488 -8.20 12.62 29.66
N LYS A 489 -6.86 12.69 29.71
CA LYS A 489 -5.99 12.65 28.53
C LYS A 489 -5.07 11.45 28.58
N ASN A 490 -4.59 10.97 27.43
CA ASN A 490 -3.63 9.88 27.29
C ASN A 490 -4.06 8.53 27.92
N ILE A 491 -5.35 8.23 27.89
CA ILE A 491 -5.97 7.07 28.58
C ILE A 491 -5.29 5.73 28.21
N ASN A 492 -4.70 5.64 27.01
CA ASN A 492 -4.04 4.41 26.53
C ASN A 492 -2.53 4.30 26.81
N TYR A 493 -1.88 5.29 27.43
CA TYR A 493 -0.47 5.16 27.82
C TYR A 493 -0.29 4.29 29.08
N GLU A 494 -1.38 4.00 29.80
CA GLU A 494 -1.37 3.33 31.11
C GLU A 494 -1.43 1.79 31.03
N GLY A 495 -1.63 1.21 29.84
CA GLY A 495 -1.51 -0.23 29.62
C GLY A 495 -2.54 -1.10 30.36
N SER A 496 -3.69 -0.55 30.77
CA SER A 496 -4.81 -1.30 31.38
C SER A 496 -6.18 -0.69 31.05
N PRO A 497 -7.28 -1.48 31.07
CA PRO A 497 -8.65 -0.95 30.94
C PRO A 497 -8.93 0.07 32.04
N SER A 498 -9.65 1.13 31.69
CA SER A 498 -10.10 2.15 32.63
C SER A 498 -11.63 2.20 32.68
N ASP A 499 -12.19 2.42 33.85
CA ASP A 499 -13.62 2.63 34.09
C ASP A 499 -13.82 3.99 34.76
N TYR A 500 -14.95 4.62 34.46
CA TYR A 500 -15.30 5.96 34.92
C TYR A 500 -16.72 5.97 35.46
N LYS A 501 -16.92 6.69 36.57
CA LYS A 501 -18.23 6.94 37.18
C LYS A 501 -18.29 8.39 37.66
N ILE A 502 -19.31 9.11 37.25
CA ILE A 502 -19.58 10.48 37.71
C ILE A 502 -21.01 10.55 38.22
N THR A 503 -21.19 11.06 39.43
CA THR A 503 -22.51 11.25 40.05
C THR A 503 -22.81 12.75 40.12
N PHE A 504 -23.96 13.15 39.58
CA PHE A 504 -24.46 14.52 39.56
C PHE A 504 -25.69 14.65 40.44
N LYS A 505 -25.92 15.82 41.04
CA LYS A 505 -27.12 16.15 41.79
C LYS A 505 -27.79 17.40 41.23
N ILE A 506 -29.12 17.41 41.14
CA ILE A 506 -29.86 18.59 40.68
C ILE A 506 -29.88 19.65 41.81
N ILE A 507 -29.56 20.90 41.46
CA ILE A 507 -29.54 22.06 42.38
C ILE A 507 -30.87 22.80 42.39
#